data_AF-A0A7S2J775-F1
#
_entry.id   AF-A0A7S2J775-F1
#
_cell.length_a   1.000
_cell.length_b   1.000
_cell.length_c   1.000
_cell.angle_alpha   90.00
_cell.angle_beta   90.00
_cell.angle_gamma   90.00
#
_symmetry.space_group_name_H-M   'P 1'
#
loop_
_entity.id
_entity.type
_entity.pdbx_description
1 polymer ?
#
loop_
_entity_poly.entity_id
_entity_poly.type
_entity_poly.pdbx_seq_one_letter_code
_entity_poly.pdbx_strand_id
1 'polypeptide(L)'
;VILNLYALAARMVLCEAYKLHFRNAVYMPMGWLPFGWWSIPDTQCTPAQLTDMAVGFISANMMFWRGDMNTRLSCSQTMTAQQFQDEWFRRQGAAPGDLS
;
A
#
# COMPACT_ATOMS: atom_id res chain seq x y z
N VAL A 1 -2.44 12.80 -10.87
CA VAL A 1 -0.96 12.76 -10.86
C VAL A 1 -0.53 11.36 -10.45
N ILE A 2 0.14 10.62 -11.34
CA ILE A 2 0.66 9.28 -11.03
C ILE A 2 1.99 9.43 -10.27
N LEU A 3 2.11 8.81 -9.10
CA LEU A 3 3.29 8.86 -8.26
C LEU A 3 4.01 7.50 -8.32
N ASN A 4 4.93 7.36 -9.26
CA ASN A 4 5.83 6.19 -9.33
C ASN A 4 7.09 6.46 -8.51
N LEU A 5 6.91 6.59 -7.19
CA LEU A 5 7.95 7.00 -6.25
C LEU A 5 7.88 6.13 -4.98
N TYR A 6 9.00 6.01 -4.27
CA TYR A 6 9.02 5.44 -2.92
C TYR A 6 8.38 6.40 -1.90
N ALA A 7 8.00 5.85 -0.74
CA ALA A 7 7.16 6.51 0.25
C ALA A 7 7.65 7.91 0.67
N LEU A 8 8.95 8.08 0.97
CA LEU A 8 9.52 9.37 1.37
C LEU A 8 9.41 10.42 0.26
N ALA A 9 9.80 10.05 -0.97
CA ALA A 9 9.71 10.96 -2.11
C ALA A 9 8.25 11.35 -2.42
N ALA A 10 7.32 10.42 -2.29
CA ALA A 10 5.90 10.71 -2.43
C ALA A 10 5.42 11.73 -1.37
N ARG A 11 5.81 11.57 -0.09
CA ARG A 11 5.50 12.54 0.96
C ARG A 11 6.11 13.91 0.70
N MET A 12 7.35 13.98 0.21
CA MET A 12 7.98 15.25 -0.16
C MET A 12 7.19 15.97 -1.27
N VAL A 13 6.77 15.24 -2.31
CA VAL A 13 5.93 15.79 -3.39
C VAL A 13 4.59 16.31 -2.85
N LEU A 14 3.92 15.54 -1.97
CA LEU A 14 2.66 15.99 -1.36
C LEU A 14 2.87 17.23 -0.48
N CYS A 15 3.99 17.31 0.26
CA CYS A 15 4.31 18.48 1.07
C CYS A 15 4.50 19.75 0.22
N GLU A 16 5.28 19.65 -0.87
CA GLU A 16 5.46 20.79 -1.78
C GLU A 16 4.16 21.16 -2.50
N ALA A 17 3.35 20.17 -2.89
CA ALA A 17 2.03 20.43 -3.46
C ALA A 17 1.08 21.13 -2.46
N TYR A 18 1.12 20.76 -1.19
CA TYR A 18 0.36 21.43 -0.13
C TYR A 18 0.75 22.91 -0.02
N LYS A 19 2.05 23.21 0.07
CA LYS A 19 2.59 24.57 0.17
C LYS A 19 2.22 25.43 -1.04
N LEU A 20 2.17 24.83 -2.22
CA LEU A 20 1.78 25.49 -3.48
C LEU A 20 0.25 25.54 -3.69
N HIS A 21 -0.55 25.11 -2.71
CA HIS A 21 -2.00 25.02 -2.80
C HIS A 21 -2.51 24.20 -4.00
N PHE A 22 -1.73 23.21 -4.45
CA PHE A 22 -2.07 22.35 -5.59
C PHE A 22 -3.03 21.22 -5.16
N ARG A 23 -4.28 21.61 -4.86
CA ARG A 23 -5.30 20.74 -4.25
C ARG A 23 -6.30 20.14 -5.24
N ASN A 24 -6.43 20.72 -6.44
CA ASN A 24 -7.35 20.25 -7.49
C ASN A 24 -6.75 19.10 -8.31
N ALA A 25 -6.18 18.10 -7.65
CA ALA A 25 -5.54 16.97 -8.28
C ALA A 25 -5.82 15.68 -7.50
N VAL A 26 -6.13 14.61 -8.22
CA VAL A 26 -6.17 13.26 -7.66
C VAL A 26 -4.77 12.66 -7.75
N TYR A 27 -4.21 12.25 -6.62
CA TYR A 27 -2.94 11.54 -6.58
C TYR A 27 -3.17 10.05 -6.76
N MET A 28 -2.28 9.43 -7.54
CA MET A 28 -2.30 7.99 -7.78
C MET A 28 -0.97 7.37 -7.37
N PRO A 29 -0.73 7.13 -6.06
CA PRO A 29 0.41 6.37 -5.61
C PRO A 29 0.28 4.90 -5.99
N MET A 30 1.41 4.24 -6.05
CA MET A 30 1.46 2.80 -6.24
C MET A 30 1.07 2.09 -4.94
N GLY A 31 0.33 0.98 -5.05
CA GLY A 31 -0.34 0.32 -3.93
C GLY A 31 0.57 -0.50 -3.00
N TRP A 32 1.87 -0.62 -3.32
CA TRP A 32 2.84 -1.28 -2.45
C TRP A 32 3.32 -0.40 -1.29
N LEU A 33 2.87 0.86 -1.21
CA LEU A 33 3.17 1.70 -0.06
C LEU A 33 2.37 1.21 1.15
N PRO A 34 3.00 1.06 2.33
CA PRO A 34 2.31 0.53 3.51
C PRO A 34 1.15 1.43 3.92
N PHE A 35 0.15 0.85 4.59
CA PHE A 35 -0.95 1.64 5.13
C PHE A 35 -0.43 2.76 6.04
N GLY A 36 -0.98 3.96 5.92
CA GLY A 36 -0.53 5.13 6.69
C GLY A 36 0.82 5.70 6.24
N TRP A 37 1.36 5.31 5.08
CA TRP A 37 2.63 5.84 4.58
C TRP A 37 2.66 7.37 4.52
N TRP A 38 1.53 8.04 4.35
CA TRP A 38 1.44 9.50 4.25
C TRP A 38 1.53 10.25 5.59
N SER A 39 1.36 9.58 6.74
CA SER A 39 1.30 10.22 8.06
C SER A 39 2.63 10.17 8.83
N ILE A 40 3.74 9.77 8.18
CA ILE A 40 5.06 9.71 8.80
C ILE A 40 5.65 11.13 8.90
N PRO A 41 6.15 11.56 10.09
CA PRO A 41 6.66 12.91 10.29
C PRO A 41 8.14 13.05 9.85
N ASP A 42 8.40 12.92 8.55
CA ASP A 42 9.76 12.99 7.98
C ASP A 42 9.90 14.02 6.85
N THR A 43 8.98 14.98 6.80
CA THR A 43 9.03 16.14 5.89
C THR A 43 8.85 17.45 6.66
N GLN A 44 8.87 18.58 5.96
CA GLN A 44 8.57 19.89 6.56
C GLN A 44 7.07 20.13 6.83
N CYS A 45 6.19 19.25 6.32
CA CYS A 45 4.75 19.32 6.55
C CYS A 45 4.35 18.40 7.71
N THR A 46 3.31 18.79 8.45
CA THR A 46 2.78 17.95 9.53
C THR A 46 2.02 16.74 8.98
N PRO A 47 1.89 15.66 9.76
CA PRO A 47 1.07 14.51 9.35
C PRO A 47 -0.36 14.86 8.96
N ALA A 48 -0.96 15.88 9.61
CA ALA A 48 -2.31 16.35 9.26
C ALA A 48 -2.35 17.01 7.87
N GLN A 49 -1.33 17.79 7.53
CA GLN A 49 -1.23 18.43 6.21
C GLN A 49 -0.99 17.40 5.10
N LEU A 50 -0.15 16.39 5.34
CA LEU A 50 0.06 15.30 4.38
C LEU A 50 -1.20 14.43 4.24
N THR A 51 -1.91 14.17 5.34
CA THR A 51 -3.18 13.43 5.31
C THR A 51 -4.22 14.17 4.47
N ASP A 52 -4.35 15.49 4.65
CA ASP A 52 -5.23 16.35 3.86
C ASP A 52 -4.93 16.27 2.35
N MET A 53 -3.66 16.21 1.94
CA MET A 53 -3.29 15.99 0.53
C MET A 53 -3.53 14.56 0.03
N ALA A 54 -3.48 13.58 0.93
CA ALA A 54 -3.69 12.18 0.62
C ALA A 54 -5.20 11.82 0.56
N VAL A 55 -6.09 12.64 1.12
CA VAL A 55 -7.54 12.37 1.07
C VAL A 55 -7.99 12.21 -0.40
N GLY A 56 -8.66 11.09 -0.68
CA GLY A 56 -9.18 10.79 -2.02
C GLY A 56 -8.15 10.32 -3.03
N PHE A 57 -6.93 9.94 -2.61
CA PHE A 57 -6.00 9.27 -3.53
C PHE A 57 -6.61 7.95 -4.05
N ILE A 58 -6.21 7.57 -5.27
CA ILE A 58 -6.53 6.27 -5.85
C ILE A 58 -5.24 5.46 -5.88
N SER A 59 -5.23 4.21 -5.42
CA SER A 59 -4.03 3.36 -5.54
C SER A 59 -4.30 2.16 -6.42
N ALA A 60 -3.27 1.73 -7.14
CA ALA A 60 -3.29 0.48 -7.89
C ALA A 60 -2.32 -0.50 -7.23
N ASN A 61 -2.82 -1.68 -6.84
CA ASN A 61 -2.01 -2.76 -6.31
C ASN A 61 -2.26 -4.05 -7.10
N MET A 62 -1.33 -4.99 -7.02
CA MET A 62 -1.53 -6.34 -7.52
C MET A 62 -2.13 -7.20 -6.41
N MET A 63 -3.10 -8.04 -6.77
CA MET A 63 -3.53 -9.11 -5.88
C MET A 63 -2.46 -10.21 -5.89
N PHE A 64 -1.70 -10.31 -4.81
CA PHE A 64 -0.70 -11.38 -4.63
C PHE A 64 -1.34 -12.74 -4.35
N TRP A 65 -2.49 -12.73 -3.67
CA TRP A 65 -3.26 -13.93 -3.35
C TRP A 65 -4.44 -14.08 -4.31
N ARG A 66 -4.84 -15.32 -4.57
CA ARG A 66 -6.08 -15.58 -5.32
C ARG A 66 -7.27 -15.09 -4.52
N GLY A 67 -8.29 -14.56 -5.19
CA GLY A 67 -9.56 -14.25 -4.54
C GLY A 67 -10.36 -15.50 -4.16
N ASP A 68 -10.20 -16.60 -4.90
CA ASP A 68 -10.76 -17.90 -4.53
C ASP A 68 -9.72 -18.74 -3.78
N MET A 69 -9.92 -18.83 -2.46
CA MET A 69 -9.00 -19.50 -1.55
C MET A 69 -9.14 -21.03 -1.55
N ASN A 70 -10.19 -21.58 -2.17
CA ASN A 70 -10.41 -23.02 -2.30
C ASN A 70 -9.75 -23.62 -3.55
N THR A 71 -9.31 -22.77 -4.48
CA THR A 71 -8.58 -23.21 -5.67
C THR A 71 -7.29 -23.95 -5.27
N ARG A 72 -7.04 -25.12 -5.86
CA ARG A 72 -5.77 -25.85 -5.72
C ARG A 72 -4.62 -25.08 -6.37
N LEU A 73 -3.43 -25.17 -5.79
CA LEU A 73 -2.25 -24.55 -6.39
C LEU A 73 -1.95 -25.17 -7.76
N SER A 74 -1.51 -24.36 -8.72
CA SER A 74 -1.11 -24.84 -10.05
C SER A 74 0.15 -25.71 -10.00
N CYS A 75 1.04 -25.44 -9.04
CA CYS A 75 2.30 -26.16 -8.84
C CYS A 75 2.21 -27.30 -7.81
N SER A 76 1.09 -27.46 -7.10
CA SER A 76 0.92 -28.52 -6.10
C SER A 76 -0.55 -28.91 -5.96
N GLN A 77 -0.84 -30.21 -6.13
CA GLN A 77 -2.20 -30.71 -5.95
C GLN A 77 -2.57 -31.02 -4.49
N THR A 78 -1.62 -30.90 -3.56
CA THR A 78 -1.83 -31.27 -2.16
C THR A 78 -2.40 -30.14 -1.32
N MET A 79 -2.39 -28.89 -1.82
CA MET A 79 -2.82 -27.72 -1.06
C MET A 79 -3.75 -26.80 -1.88
N THR A 80 -4.70 -26.19 -1.19
CA THR A 80 -5.45 -25.03 -1.68
C THR A 80 -4.67 -23.73 -1.45
N ALA A 81 -5.11 -22.64 -2.09
CA ALA A 81 -4.55 -21.31 -1.86
C ALA A 81 -4.63 -20.88 -0.38
N GLN A 82 -5.74 -21.19 0.31
CA GLN A 82 -5.86 -20.92 1.75
C GLN A 82 -4.80 -21.67 2.56
N GLN A 83 -4.69 -22.98 2.36
CA GLN A 83 -3.77 -23.83 3.14
C GLN A 83 -2.32 -23.37 2.94
N PHE A 84 -1.98 -22.93 1.73
CA PHE A 84 -0.65 -22.39 1.45
C PHE A 84 -0.42 -21.05 2.12
N GLN A 85 -1.41 -20.14 2.08
CA GLN A 85 -1.31 -18.86 2.76
C GLN A 85 -1.13 -19.06 4.28
N ASP A 86 -1.92 -19.93 4.90
CA ASP A 86 -1.83 -20.23 6.34
C ASP A 86 -0.46 -20.78 6.71
N GLU A 87 0.05 -21.76 5.94
CA GLU A 87 1.37 -22.35 6.15
C GLU A 87 2.51 -21.34 5.95
N TRP A 88 2.39 -20.47 4.94
CA TRP A 88 3.36 -19.41 4.67
C TRP A 88 3.50 -18.44 5.85
N PHE A 89 2.37 -17.92 6.34
CA PHE A 89 2.35 -17.02 7.50
C PHE A 89 2.84 -17.71 8.77
N ARG A 90 2.38 -18.94 9.03
CA ARG A 90 2.84 -19.75 10.17
C ARG A 90 4.35 -19.95 10.19
N ARG A 91 4.99 -20.23 9.04
CA ARG A 91 6.45 -20.41 8.95
C ARG A 91 7.23 -19.13 9.19
N GLN A 92 6.62 -17.97 8.95
CA GLN A 92 7.24 -16.67 9.17
C GLN A 92 6.96 -16.12 10.57
N GLY A 93 6.13 -16.79 11.37
CA GLY A 93 5.69 -16.27 12.66
C GLY A 93 4.87 -14.99 12.54
N ALA A 94 4.18 -14.81 11.41
CA ALA A 94 3.37 -13.64 11.08
C ALA A 94 1.89 -14.03 10.95
N ALA A 95 1.00 -13.07 11.11
CA ALA A 95 -0.43 -13.20 10.84
C ALA A 95 -0.78 -12.63 9.45
N PRO A 96 -1.88 -13.10 8.82
CA PRO A 96 -2.45 -12.42 7.66
C PRO A 96 -2.75 -10.95 7.98
N GLY A 97 -2.11 -10.03 7.26
CA GLY A 97 -2.16 -8.58 7.54
C GLY A 97 -0.82 -7.98 7.98
N ASP A 98 0.11 -8.78 8.51
CA ASP A 98 1.41 -8.28 8.99
C ASP A 98 2.40 -7.97 7.85
N LEU A 99 2.21 -8.62 6.69
CA LEU A 99 3.13 -8.59 5.55
C LEU A 99 2.47 -8.07 4.26
N SER A 100 1.29 -7.46 4.40
CA SER A 100 0.45 -6.97 3.30
C SER A 100 0.09 -5.51 3.48
#